data_AF-A0A5E6NTR5-F1
#
_entry.id   AF-A0A5E6NTR5-F1
#
_cell.length_a   1.000
_cell.length_b   1.000
_cell.length_c   1.000
_cell.angle_alpha   90.00
_cell.angle_beta   90.00
_cell.angle_gamma   90.00
#
_symmetry.space_group_name_H-M   'P 1'
#
loop_
_entity.id
_entity.type
_entity.pdbx_description
1 polymer ?
#
loop_
_entity_poly.entity_id
_entity_poly.type
_entity_poly.pdbx_seq_one_letter_code
_entity_poly.pdbx_strand_id
1 'polypeptide(L)'
;MQKYTQLTYEQRYHVYLLNKQGYNQTFIAKSMGRNKSTISRELSRNTGKRGYRHKQANRLADERHQKKNKAIKLTDSVKNYISEKLKEYWSPEQIMGRLELDKKIKISTETAYALSCKTKR
;
A
#
# COMPACT_ATOMS: atom_id res chain seq x y z
N MET A 1 17.92 10.30 11.68
CA MET A 1 17.73 9.26 10.64
C MET A 1 16.58 9.68 9.75
N GLN A 2 16.76 9.84 8.42
CA GLN A 2 15.64 10.20 7.54
C GLN A 2 14.60 9.07 7.52
N LYS A 3 13.32 9.43 7.69
CA LYS A 3 12.19 8.50 7.57
C LYS A 3 12.18 7.91 6.15
N TYR A 4 12.06 6.58 6.05
CA TYR A 4 11.96 5.92 4.76
C TYR A 4 10.64 6.29 4.07
N THR A 5 10.74 6.84 2.87
CA THR A 5 9.59 7.13 1.99
C THR A 5 9.84 6.51 0.63
N GLN A 6 8.78 6.03 -0.02
CA GLN A 6 8.86 5.57 -1.41
C GLN A 6 9.24 6.73 -2.33
N LEU A 7 9.96 6.43 -3.42
CA LEU A 7 10.25 7.41 -4.45
C LEU A 7 8.96 7.71 -5.24
N THR A 8 8.73 8.99 -5.52
CA THR A 8 7.65 9.43 -6.41
C THR A 8 8.01 9.17 -7.88
N TYR A 9 7.05 9.30 -8.78
CA TYR A 9 7.29 9.20 -10.22
C TYR A 9 8.33 10.23 -10.70
N GLU A 10 8.21 11.49 -10.27
CA GLU A 10 9.18 12.56 -10.57
C GLU A 10 10.58 12.26 -10.05
N GLN A 11 10.66 11.68 -8.85
CA GLN A 11 11.94 11.26 -8.29
C GLN A 11 12.58 10.14 -9.12
N ARG A 12 11.80 9.18 -9.62
CA ARG A 12 12.30 8.16 -10.56
C ARG A 12 12.74 8.75 -11.89
N TYR A 13 12.06 9.78 -12.37
CA TYR A 13 12.48 10.51 -13.57
C TYR A 13 13.83 11.20 -13.36
N HIS A 14 14.04 11.85 -12.21
CA HIS A 14 15.33 12.45 -11.86
C HIS A 14 16.46 11.41 -11.76
N VAL A 15 16.20 10.26 -11.12
CA VAL A 15 17.15 9.13 -11.08
C VAL A 15 17.48 8.66 -12.50
N TYR A 16 16.48 8.57 -13.38
CA TYR A 16 16.69 8.16 -14.78
C TYR A 16 17.60 9.13 -15.53
N LEU A 17 17.37 10.43 -15.43
CA LEU A 17 18.19 11.44 -16.10
C LEU A 17 19.65 11.37 -15.66
N LEU A 18 19.89 11.38 -14.34
CA LEU A 18 21.25 11.34 -13.81
C LEU A 18 21.95 10.01 -14.11
N ASN A 19 21.23 8.89 -14.05
CA ASN A 19 21.78 7.58 -14.38
C ASN A 19 22.12 7.49 -15.89
N LYS A 20 21.33 8.13 -16.76
CA LYS A 20 21.62 8.21 -18.20
C LYS A 20 22.85 9.08 -18.51
N GLN A 21 23.10 10.09 -17.68
CA GLN A 21 24.29 10.94 -17.74
C GLN A 21 25.55 10.27 -17.15
N GLY A 22 25.44 9.05 -16.61
CA GLY A 22 26.58 8.29 -16.09
C GLY A 22 26.96 8.64 -14.64
N TYR A 23 26.14 9.42 -13.93
CA TYR A 23 26.40 9.72 -12.52
C TYR A 23 26.24 8.48 -11.64
N ASN A 24 27.10 8.35 -10.65
CA ASN A 24 27.02 7.25 -9.69
C ASN A 24 25.85 7.43 -8.69
N GLN A 25 25.41 6.33 -8.09
CA GLN A 25 24.30 6.34 -7.12
C GLN A 25 24.51 7.25 -5.90
N THR A 26 25.77 7.52 -5.52
CA THR A 26 26.10 8.41 -4.40
C THR A 26 25.79 9.87 -4.76
N PHE A 27 26.15 10.29 -5.98
CA PHE A 27 25.84 11.60 -6.51
C PHE A 27 24.32 11.80 -6.65
N ILE A 28 23.62 10.82 -7.24
CA ILE A 28 22.16 10.84 -7.39
C ILE A 28 21.48 11.02 -6.03
N ALA A 29 21.92 10.28 -5.02
CA ALA A 29 21.38 10.37 -3.67
C ALA A 29 21.57 11.76 -3.05
N LYS A 30 22.79 12.33 -3.17
CA LYS A 30 23.09 13.68 -2.69
C LYS A 30 22.26 14.75 -3.40
N SER A 31 22.16 14.70 -4.73
CA SER A 31 21.38 15.64 -5.55
C SER A 31 19.92 15.72 -5.10
N MET A 32 19.32 14.57 -4.77
CA MET A 32 17.92 14.49 -4.38
C MET A 32 17.68 14.59 -2.86
N GLY A 33 18.73 14.79 -2.05
CA GLY A 33 18.63 14.77 -0.58
C GLY A 33 18.13 13.43 -0.02
N ARG A 34 18.45 12.32 -0.69
CA ARG A 34 18.03 10.95 -0.33
C ARG A 34 19.20 10.13 0.19
N ASN A 35 18.87 9.07 0.92
CA ASN A 35 19.88 8.10 1.34
C ASN A 35 20.37 7.26 0.15
N LYS A 36 21.69 7.04 0.05
CA LYS A 36 22.34 6.16 -0.95
C LYS A 36 21.67 4.77 -1.00
N SER A 37 21.33 4.21 0.16
CA SER A 37 20.67 2.89 0.23
C SER A 37 19.27 2.89 -0.38
N THR A 38 18.59 4.05 -0.47
CA THR A 38 17.31 4.17 -1.17
C THR A 38 17.51 4.09 -2.68
N ILE A 39 18.48 4.83 -3.22
CA ILE A 39 18.80 4.81 -4.66
C ILE A 39 19.32 3.43 -5.09
N SER A 40 20.19 2.81 -4.29
CA SER A 40 20.70 1.46 -4.57
C SER A 40 19.58 0.41 -4.63
N ARG A 41 18.64 0.42 -3.67
CA ARG A 41 17.47 -0.47 -3.67
C ARG A 41 16.54 -0.21 -4.84
N GLU A 42 16.33 1.06 -5.21
CA GLU A 42 15.53 1.43 -6.38
C GLU A 42 16.13 0.87 -7.66
N LEU A 43 17.41 1.15 -7.92
CA LEU A 43 18.11 0.66 -9.12
C LEU A 43 18.13 -0.86 -9.17
N SER A 44 18.46 -1.54 -8.08
CA SER A 44 18.48 -3.01 -8.01
C SER A 44 17.12 -3.63 -8.32
N ARG A 45 16.03 -3.08 -7.78
CA ARG A 45 14.69 -3.70 -7.87
C ARG A 45 13.96 -3.40 -9.16
N ASN A 46 14.29 -2.29 -9.83
CA ASN A 46 13.49 -1.72 -10.89
C ASN A 46 14.25 -1.55 -12.23
N THR A 47 15.53 -1.91 -12.28
CA THR A 47 16.30 -1.97 -13.54
C THR A 47 15.90 -3.19 -14.36
N GLY A 48 15.66 -2.99 -15.66
CA GLY A 48 15.37 -4.07 -16.60
C GLY A 48 16.60 -4.50 -17.40
N LYS A 49 16.41 -5.46 -18.31
CA LYS A 49 17.47 -5.96 -19.21
C LYS A 49 18.11 -4.85 -20.08
N ARG A 50 17.36 -3.78 -20.37
CA ARG A 50 17.80 -2.62 -21.19
C ARG A 50 18.15 -1.40 -20.34
N GLY A 51 18.51 -1.61 -19.07
CA GLY A 51 18.85 -0.55 -18.12
C GLY A 51 17.65 0.02 -17.35
N TYR A 52 17.89 1.11 -16.63
CA TYR A 52 16.90 1.77 -15.79
C TYR A 52 16.01 2.71 -16.63
N ARG A 53 14.68 2.61 -16.48
CA ARG A 53 13.69 3.48 -17.13
C ARG A 53 12.60 3.85 -16.13
N HIS A 54 12.34 5.14 -15.95
CA HIS A 54 11.42 5.63 -14.90
C HIS A 54 9.99 5.06 -15.02
N LYS A 55 9.40 5.01 -16.23
CA LYS A 55 8.05 4.42 -16.46
C LYS A 55 7.98 2.95 -16.05
N GLN A 56 9.00 2.17 -16.43
CA GLN A 56 9.10 0.77 -16.04
C GLN A 56 9.26 0.63 -14.52
N ALA A 57 10.14 1.44 -13.93
CA ALA A 57 10.41 1.41 -12.51
C ALA A 57 9.16 1.73 -11.67
N ASN A 58 8.36 2.69 -12.13
CA ASN A 58 7.08 3.01 -11.51
C ASN A 58 6.12 1.82 -11.58
N ARG A 59 5.93 1.25 -12.78
CA ARG A 59 5.06 0.08 -12.97
C ARG A 59 5.47 -1.10 -12.07
N LEU A 60 6.76 -1.41 -11.99
CA LEU A 60 7.27 -2.48 -11.11
C LEU A 60 7.06 -2.18 -9.62
N ALA A 61 7.21 -0.92 -9.22
CA ALA A 61 6.93 -0.50 -7.85
C ALA A 61 5.43 -0.63 -7.52
N ASP A 62 4.55 -0.25 -8.44
CA ASP A 62 3.10 -0.33 -8.28
C ASP A 62 2.63 -1.78 -8.24
N GLU A 63 3.11 -2.63 -9.16
CA GLU A 63 2.83 -4.07 -9.16
C GLU A 63 3.24 -4.72 -7.83
N ARG A 64 4.42 -4.37 -7.31
CA ARG A 64 4.89 -4.86 -6.00
C ARG A 64 4.02 -4.36 -4.86
N HIS A 65 3.53 -3.12 -4.95
CA HIS A 65 2.61 -2.56 -3.95
C HIS A 65 1.24 -3.25 -3.98
N GLN A 66 0.73 -3.56 -5.17
CA GLN A 66 -0.54 -4.27 -5.35
C GLN A 66 -0.45 -5.72 -4.87
N LYS A 67 0.65 -6.42 -5.18
CA LYS A 67 0.91 -7.81 -4.76
C LYS A 67 1.28 -7.95 -3.28
N LYS A 68 1.57 -6.84 -2.59
CA LYS A 68 1.88 -6.88 -1.15
C LYS A 68 0.69 -7.50 -0.41
N ASN A 69 0.97 -8.54 0.38
CA ASN A 69 -0.03 -9.15 1.25
C ASN A 69 -0.69 -8.07 2.12
N LYS A 70 -1.99 -7.88 1.93
CA LYS A 70 -2.82 -7.01 2.76
C LYS A 70 -3.46 -7.89 3.81
N ALA A 71 -3.40 -7.48 5.07
CA ALA A 71 -4.21 -8.09 6.12
C ALA A 71 -5.68 -7.71 5.85
N ILE A 72 -6.37 -8.51 5.05
CA ILE A 72 -7.78 -8.30 4.74
C ILE A 72 -8.60 -8.84 5.91
N LYS A 73 -9.04 -7.94 6.79
CA LYS A 73 -9.93 -8.28 7.91
C LYS A 73 -11.38 -8.47 7.47
N LEU A 74 -11.77 -7.84 6.35
CA LEU A 74 -13.11 -7.91 5.78
C LEU A 74 -13.18 -8.97 4.69
N THR A 75 -13.12 -10.23 5.10
CA THR A 75 -13.41 -11.36 4.21
C THR A 75 -14.91 -11.42 3.91
N ASP A 76 -15.30 -12.16 2.86
CA ASP A 76 -16.72 -12.28 2.51
C ASP A 76 -17.53 -12.97 3.61
N SER A 77 -16.91 -13.87 4.38
CA SER A 77 -17.53 -14.42 5.61
C SER A 77 -17.88 -13.32 6.63
N VAL A 78 -17.00 -12.34 6.83
CA VAL A 78 -17.27 -11.22 7.76
C VAL A 78 -18.35 -10.30 7.21
N LYS A 79 -18.35 -10.02 5.91
CA LYS A 79 -19.40 -9.21 5.29
C LYS A 79 -20.77 -9.88 5.37
N ASN A 80 -20.83 -11.19 5.15
CA ASN A 80 -22.07 -11.97 5.27
C ASN A 80 -22.58 -11.94 6.71
N TYR A 81 -21.70 -12.18 7.69
CA TYR A 81 -22.04 -12.08 9.10
C TYR A 81 -22.60 -10.70 9.48
N ILE A 82 -21.94 -9.62 9.04
CA ILE A 82 -22.41 -8.25 9.28
C ILE A 82 -23.79 -8.04 8.62
N SER A 83 -23.98 -8.53 7.39
CA SER A 83 -25.25 -8.38 6.66
C SER A 83 -26.40 -9.14 7.32
N GLU A 84 -26.15 -10.34 7.85
CA GLU A 84 -27.12 -11.10 8.64
C GLU A 84 -27.50 -10.35 9.92
N LYS A 85 -26.52 -9.86 10.68
CA LYS A 85 -26.79 -9.13 11.92
C LYS A 85 -27.48 -7.79 11.69
N LEU A 86 -27.23 -7.13 10.56
CA LEU A 86 -27.96 -5.93 10.15
C LEU A 86 -29.43 -6.22 9.84
N LYS A 87 -29.76 -7.39 9.27
CA LYS A 87 -31.17 -7.81 9.07
C LYS A 87 -31.88 -8.07 10.39
N GLU A 88 -31.13 -8.50 11.41
CA GLU A 88 -31.63 -8.66 12.78
C GLU A 88 -31.70 -7.32 13.56
N TYR A 89 -31.51 -6.16 12.91
CA TYR A 89 -31.53 -4.82 13.52
C TYR A 89 -30.44 -4.55 14.57
N TRP A 90 -29.31 -5.27 14.52
CA TRP A 90 -28.19 -5.01 15.43
C TRP A 90 -27.50 -3.69 15.11
N SER A 91 -27.12 -2.94 16.15
CA SER A 91 -26.31 -1.74 15.99
C SER A 91 -24.87 -2.08 15.56
N PRO A 92 -24.18 -1.20 14.82
CA PRO A 92 -22.79 -1.42 14.41
C PRO A 92 -21.82 -1.73 15.57
N GLU A 93 -22.07 -1.16 16.75
CA GLU A 93 -21.29 -1.41 17.97
C GLU A 93 -21.50 -2.83 18.50
N GLN A 94 -22.74 -3.32 18.51
CA GLN A 94 -23.04 -4.71 18.90
C GLN A 94 -22.44 -5.71 17.91
N ILE A 95 -22.49 -5.43 16.61
CA ILE A 95 -21.90 -6.28 15.56
C ILE A 95 -20.38 -6.39 15.75
N MET A 96 -19.70 -5.28 16.07
CA MET A 96 -18.27 -5.28 16.34
C MET A 96 -17.92 -6.11 17.58
N GLY A 97 -18.64 -5.91 18.68
CA GLY A 97 -18.42 -6.66 19.92
C GLY A 97 -18.58 -8.17 19.70
N ARG A 98 -19.59 -8.59 18.92
CA ARG A 98 -19.76 -10.02 18.59
C ARG A 98 -18.74 -10.54 17.61
N LEU A 99 -18.29 -9.75 16.64
CA LEU A 99 -17.22 -10.16 15.72
C LEU A 99 -15.92 -10.49 16.45
N GLU A 100 -15.61 -9.74 17.52
CA GLU A 100 -14.46 -10.03 18.37
C GLU A 100 -14.63 -11.35 19.13
N LEU A 101 -15.82 -11.64 19.64
CA LEU A 101 -16.12 -12.88 20.38
C LEU A 101 -16.19 -14.12 19.48
N ASP A 102 -16.97 -14.04 18.39
CA ASP A 102 -17.32 -15.21 17.57
C ASP A 102 -16.23 -15.55 16.54
N LYS A 103 -15.55 -14.54 15.99
CA LYS A 103 -14.59 -14.71 14.88
C LYS A 103 -13.17 -14.28 15.24
N LYS A 104 -12.94 -13.71 16.44
CA LYS A 104 -11.65 -13.14 16.86
C LYS A 104 -11.11 -12.07 15.89
N ILE A 105 -12.01 -11.35 15.22
CA ILE A 105 -11.66 -10.30 14.25
C ILE A 105 -12.04 -8.95 14.84
N LYS A 106 -11.05 -8.05 14.91
CA LYS A 106 -11.25 -6.66 15.35
C LYS A 106 -11.38 -5.73 14.15
N ILE A 107 -12.58 -5.18 13.96
CA ILE A 107 -12.88 -4.09 13.00
C ILE A 107 -13.11 -2.78 13.75
N SER A 108 -12.90 -1.63 13.10
CA SER A 108 -13.27 -0.33 13.70
C SER A 108 -14.78 -0.11 13.63
N THR A 109 -15.33 0.68 14.55
CA THR A 109 -16.70 1.18 14.52
C THR A 109 -17.03 1.79 13.16
N GLU A 110 -16.16 2.69 12.66
CA GLU A 110 -16.30 3.36 11.37
C GLU A 110 -16.45 2.36 10.22
N THR A 111 -15.70 1.25 10.25
CA THR A 111 -15.81 0.20 9.23
C THR A 111 -17.18 -0.49 9.27
N ALA A 112 -17.69 -0.78 10.48
CA ALA A 112 -19.02 -1.37 10.65
C ALA A 112 -20.13 -0.40 10.19
N TYR A 113 -20.00 0.89 10.50
CA TYR A 113 -20.92 1.93 10.02
C TYR A 113 -20.90 2.05 8.50
N ALA A 114 -19.72 2.13 7.88
CA ALA A 114 -19.59 2.24 6.43
C ALA A 114 -20.21 1.03 5.69
N LEU A 115 -20.13 -0.18 6.27
CA LEU A 115 -20.78 -1.37 5.73
C LEU A 115 -22.30 -1.31 5.91
N SER A 116 -22.79 -0.91 7.08
CA SER A 116 -24.22 -0.72 7.34
C SER A 116 -24.88 0.23 6.35
N CYS A 117 -24.24 1.36 6.05
CA CYS A 117 -24.74 2.33 5.06
C CYS A 117 -24.76 1.78 3.63
N LYS A 118 -23.85 0.87 3.27
CA LYS A 118 -23.81 0.24 1.93
C LYS A 118 -24.90 -0.80 1.74
N THR A 119 -25.29 -1.52 2.79
CA THR A 119 -26.29 -2.59 2.72
C THR A 119 -27.74 -2.05 2.68
N LYS A 120 -27.98 -0.82 3.14
CA LYS A 120 -29.31 -0.17 3.13
C LYS A 120 -29.68 0.51 1.79
N ARG A 121 -28.85 0.35 0.76
CA ARG A 121 -29.01 0.98 -0.56
C ARG A 121 -29.32 -0.09 -1.60
#